data_AF-A0A819ASB8-F1
#
_entry.id   AF-A0A819ASB8-F1
#
_cell.length_a   1.000
_cell.length_b   1.000
_cell.length_c   1.000
_cell.angle_alpha   90.00
_cell.angle_beta   90.00
_cell.angle_gamma   90.00
#
_symmetry.space_group_name_H-M   'P 1'
#
loop_
_entity.id
_entity.type
_entity.pdbx_description
1 polymer ?
#
loop_
_entity_poly.entity_id
_entity_poly.type
_entity_poly.pdbx_seq_one_letter_code
_entity_poly.pdbx_strand_id
1 'polypeptide(L)'
;MLVWTCVAFEKSVHASKCYHGDVLDITILRESRFLEHTKENVQIIADKGYIGEQYVITPRKKPRGGESTAEDKDFNRSISSARAAIENINQRVKNYAVLGSTYKEPYNDFEKITKITHVVAALCNLKLSKHPIRNT
;
A
#
# COMPACT_ATOMS: atom_id res chain seq x y z
N MET A 1 10.23 -7.02 -7.27
CA MET A 1 9.91 -5.61 -7.53
C MET A 1 8.94 -5.16 -6.48
N LEU A 2 9.35 -4.25 -5.61
CA LEU A 2 8.48 -3.71 -4.58
C LEU A 2 8.05 -2.30 -4.97
N VAL A 3 6.76 -2.04 -4.81
CA VAL A 3 6.15 -0.72 -4.97
C VAL A 3 5.28 -0.51 -3.75
N TRP A 4 5.55 0.57 -3.03
CA TRP A 4 4.69 1.01 -1.96
C TRP A 4 3.59 1.91 -2.56
N THR A 5 2.33 1.58 -2.28
CA THR A 5 1.17 2.32 -2.80
C THR A 5 0.35 2.88 -1.65
N CYS A 6 0.01 4.16 -1.75
CA CYS A 6 -0.92 4.81 -0.83
C CYS A 6 -2.28 4.93 -1.52
N VAL A 7 -3.34 4.60 -0.77
CA VAL A 7 -4.72 4.66 -1.22
C VAL A 7 -5.49 5.61 -0.31
N ALA A 8 -6.22 6.55 -0.90
CA ALA A 8 -7.14 7.43 -0.19
C ALA A 8 -8.40 7.65 -1.04
N PHE A 9 -9.56 7.75 -0.40
CA PHE A 9 -10.86 7.91 -1.08
C PHE A 9 -11.08 6.90 -2.22
N GLU A 10 -10.77 5.63 -1.95
CA GLU A 10 -10.87 4.51 -2.90
C GLU A 10 -10.04 4.67 -4.19
N LYS A 11 -8.97 5.48 -4.14
CA LYS A 11 -8.07 5.71 -5.28
C LYS A 11 -6.62 5.58 -4.85
N SER A 12 -5.76 5.10 -5.74
CA SER A 12 -4.31 5.18 -5.54
C SER A 12 -3.89 6.66 -5.65
N VAL A 13 -3.34 7.22 -4.59
CA VAL A 13 -2.90 8.63 -4.53
C VAL A 13 -1.39 8.78 -4.60
N HIS A 14 -0.65 7.72 -4.29
CA HIS A 14 0.80 7.70 -4.43
C HIS A 14 1.27 6.28 -4.76
N ALA A 15 2.31 6.19 -5.59
CA ALA A 15 3.07 4.98 -5.81
C ALA A 15 4.56 5.36 -5.79
N SER A 16 5.34 4.70 -4.95
CA SER A 16 6.78 4.93 -4.88
C SER A 16 7.46 4.57 -6.20
N LYS A 17 8.75 4.94 -6.33
CA LYS A 17 9.59 4.30 -7.33
C LYS A 17 9.67 2.79 -7.10
N CYS A 18 10.06 2.05 -8.12
CA CYS A 18 10.30 0.62 -8.01
C CYS A 18 11.68 0.35 -7.37
N TYR A 19 11.74 -0.67 -6.53
CA TYR A 19 12.97 -1.09 -5.85
C TYR A 19 13.25 -2.58 -6.07
N HIS A 20 14.50 -2.98 -5.82
CA HIS A 20 14.88 -4.38 -5.71
C HIS A 20 14.06 -5.09 -4.61
N GLY A 21 13.87 -6.40 -4.77
CA GLY A 21 12.97 -7.17 -3.88
C GLY A 21 13.53 -7.48 -2.49
N ASP A 22 14.80 -7.17 -2.26
CA ASP A 22 15.51 -7.30 -0.99
C ASP A 22 15.41 -6.03 -0.12
N VAL A 23 14.92 -4.93 -0.66
CA VAL A 23 14.68 -3.69 0.09
C VAL A 23 13.40 -3.81 0.90
N LEU A 24 13.47 -3.63 2.22
CA LEU A 24 12.29 -3.64 3.09
C LEU A 24 11.38 -2.44 2.80
N ASP A 25 10.05 -2.66 2.80
CA ASP A 25 9.09 -1.59 2.54
C ASP A 25 9.17 -0.43 3.55
N ILE A 26 9.53 -0.70 4.82
CA ILE A 26 9.72 0.34 5.82
C ILE A 26 10.90 1.26 5.48
N THR A 27 11.94 0.71 4.86
CA THR A 27 13.08 1.50 4.36
C THR A 27 12.62 2.40 3.22
N ILE A 28 11.83 1.86 2.29
CA ILE A 28 11.23 2.62 1.17
C ILE A 28 10.37 3.77 1.70
N LEU A 29 9.52 3.52 2.70
CA LEU A 29 8.68 4.54 3.33
C LEU A 29 9.52 5.69 3.91
N ARG A 30 10.55 5.36 4.70
CA ARG A 30 11.43 6.35 5.33
C ARG A 30 12.22 7.17 4.30
N GLU A 31 12.78 6.51 3.29
CA GLU A 31 13.55 7.17 2.23
C GLU A 31 12.68 8.06 1.33
N SER A 32 11.41 7.68 1.11
CA SER A 32 10.49 8.44 0.28
C SER A 32 10.12 9.81 0.88
N ARG A 33 10.36 10.02 2.18
CA ARG A 33 9.87 11.17 2.96
C ARG A 33 8.37 11.42 2.80
N PHE A 34 7.60 10.41 2.40
CA PHE A 34 6.16 10.53 2.20
C PHE A 34 5.46 11.01 3.47
N LEU A 35 5.83 10.44 4.62
CA LEU A 35 5.27 10.81 5.92
C LEU A 35 5.51 12.28 6.28
N GLU A 36 6.52 12.94 5.71
CA GLU A 36 6.76 14.36 5.93
C GLU A 36 5.72 15.25 5.27
N HIS A 37 5.07 14.76 4.20
CA HIS A 37 4.08 15.49 3.43
C HIS A 37 2.64 15.22 3.91
N THR A 38 2.44 14.27 4.83
CA THR A 38 1.11 13.88 5.34
C THR A 38 0.87 14.26 6.80
N LYS A 39 1.80 15.01 7.41
CA LYS A 39 1.92 15.17 8.88
C LYS A 39 0.72 15.76 9.60
N GLU A 40 -0.12 16.57 8.96
CA GLU A 40 -1.03 17.43 9.73
C GLU A 40 -2.50 16.99 9.72
N ASN A 41 -2.97 16.17 8.76
CA ASN A 41 -4.42 15.87 8.67
C ASN A 41 -4.76 14.48 8.11
N VAL A 42 -3.78 13.59 7.94
CA VAL A 42 -4.02 12.29 7.29
C VAL A 42 -3.62 11.15 8.22
N GLN A 43 -4.59 10.30 8.54
CA GLN A 43 -4.38 9.07 9.28
C GLN A 43 -3.95 7.97 8.31
N ILE A 44 -2.74 7.44 8.45
CA ILE A 44 -2.22 6.37 7.59
C ILE A 44 -2.49 5.03 8.26
N ILE A 45 -3.09 4.08 7.54
CA ILE A 45 -3.25 2.71 7.99
C ILE A 45 -2.25 1.84 7.22
N ALA A 46 -1.48 1.03 7.93
CA ALA A 46 -0.47 0.15 7.32
C ALA A 46 -0.36 -1.21 8.02
N ASP A 47 0.43 -2.08 7.42
CA ASP A 47 0.70 -3.43 7.90
C ASP A 47 1.54 -3.44 9.18
N LYS A 48 1.57 -4.60 9.86
CA LYS A 48 2.39 -4.79 11.07
C LYS A 48 3.89 -4.56 10.83
N GLY A 49 4.35 -4.65 9.58
CA GLY A 49 5.73 -4.32 9.20
C GLY A 49 6.10 -2.85 9.42
N TYR A 50 5.12 -1.97 9.65
CA TYR A 50 5.30 -0.54 9.90
C TYR A 50 5.10 -0.16 11.37
N ILE A 51 5.03 -1.14 12.29
CA ILE A 51 4.94 -0.86 13.72
C ILE A 51 6.14 -0.01 14.16
N GLY A 52 5.88 1.09 14.86
CA GLY A 52 6.89 2.02 15.35
C GLY A 52 7.06 3.28 14.50
N GLU A 53 6.41 3.35 13.33
CA GLU A 53 6.37 4.58 12.53
C GLU A 53 5.40 5.60 13.12
N GLN A 54 5.82 6.87 13.15
CA GLN A 54 4.97 7.96 13.61
C GLN A 54 3.84 8.23 12.60
N TYR A 55 2.66 8.60 13.09
CA TYR A 55 1.47 8.90 12.29
C TYR A 55 0.93 7.72 11.46
N VAL A 56 1.41 6.50 11.73
CA VAL A 56 0.95 5.25 11.10
C VAL A 56 0.21 4.39 12.12
N ILE A 57 -0.99 3.97 11.74
CA ILE A 57 -1.83 3.06 12.52
C ILE A 57 -1.65 1.66 11.97
N THR A 58 -1.24 0.77 12.86
CA THR A 58 -1.02 -0.65 12.56
C THR A 58 -1.89 -1.53 13.45
N PRO A 59 -2.27 -2.73 12.99
CA PRO A 59 -2.95 -3.70 13.84
C PRO A 59 -2.15 -4.01 15.12
N ARG A 60 -2.84 -4.05 16.26
CA ARG A 60 -2.24 -4.39 17.56
C ARG A 60 -1.77 -5.84 17.54
N LYS A 61 -0.55 -6.06 18.05
CA LYS A 61 0.05 -7.40 18.12
C LYS A 61 -0.50 -8.14 19.34
N LYS A 62 -0.78 -9.44 19.19
CA LYS A 62 -1.09 -10.31 20.31
C LYS A 62 0.10 -10.36 21.29
N PRO A 63 -0.12 -10.23 22.61
CA PRO A 63 0.95 -10.33 23.59
C PRO A 63 1.60 -11.72 23.56
N ARG A 64 2.89 -11.79 23.90
CA ARG A 64 3.63 -13.06 23.91
C ARG A 64 3.06 -13.98 24.98
N GLY A 65 2.56 -15.15 24.59
CA GLY A 65 1.99 -16.14 25.50
C GLY A 65 0.60 -15.79 26.07
N GLY A 66 -0.02 -14.69 25.66
CA GLY A 66 -1.34 -14.26 26.12
C GLY A 66 -2.36 -14.20 25.00
N GLU A 67 -3.63 -13.99 25.33
CA GLU A 67 -4.74 -13.78 24.40
C GLU A 67 -4.82 -12.31 23.92
N SER A 68 -5.45 -12.05 22.77
CA SER A 68 -5.85 -10.68 22.42
C SER A 68 -7.10 -10.30 23.20
N THR A 69 -7.10 -9.10 23.79
CA THR A 69 -8.27 -8.56 24.49
C THR A 69 -9.44 -8.36 23.52
N ALA A 70 -10.67 -8.24 24.03
CA ALA A 70 -11.83 -7.92 23.21
C ALA A 70 -11.63 -6.58 22.47
N GLU A 71 -11.12 -5.58 23.17
CA GLU A 71 -10.79 -4.26 22.62
C GLU A 71 -9.77 -4.33 21.48
N ASP A 72 -8.71 -5.14 21.63
CA ASP A 72 -7.72 -5.34 20.57
C ASP A 72 -8.30 -6.05 19.35
N LYS A 73 -9.21 -7.00 19.58
CA LYS A 73 -9.92 -7.72 18.50
C LYS A 73 -10.83 -6.75 17.74
N ASP A 74 -11.58 -5.91 18.43
CA ASP A 74 -12.48 -4.94 17.81
C ASP A 74 -11.71 -3.84 17.07
N PHE A 75 -10.64 -3.32 17.66
CA PHE A 75 -9.73 -2.41 16.98
C PHE A 75 -9.15 -3.02 15.71
N ASN A 76 -8.60 -4.24 15.80
CA ASN A 76 -8.03 -4.93 14.64
C ASN A 76 -9.09 -5.24 13.58
N ARG A 77 -10.33 -5.54 13.97
CA ARG A 77 -11.45 -5.74 13.03
C ARG A 77 -11.73 -4.48 12.22
N SER A 78 -11.77 -3.31 12.87
CA SER A 78 -11.95 -2.01 12.18
C SER A 78 -10.80 -1.72 11.21
N ILE A 79 -9.55 -1.97 11.64
CA ILE A 79 -8.37 -1.81 10.78
C ILE A 79 -8.41 -2.78 9.59
N SER A 80 -8.75 -4.05 9.82
CA SER A 80 -8.88 -5.06 8.76
C SER A 80 -9.99 -4.71 7.76
N SER A 81 -11.11 -4.18 8.22
CA SER A 81 -12.20 -3.72 7.35
C SER A 81 -11.74 -2.58 6.44
N ALA A 82 -11.07 -1.55 6.98
CA ALA A 82 -10.50 -0.47 6.17
C ALA A 82 -9.47 -0.98 5.14
N ARG A 83 -8.63 -1.94 5.56
CA ARG A 83 -7.62 -2.55 4.68
C ARG A 83 -8.21 -3.37 3.55
N ALA A 84 -9.38 -4.00 3.73
CA ALA A 84 -10.02 -4.77 2.67
C ALA A 84 -10.25 -3.93 1.40
N ALA A 85 -10.64 -2.65 1.56
CA ALA A 85 -10.78 -1.73 0.44
C ALA A 85 -9.43 -1.43 -0.25
N ILE A 86 -8.37 -1.23 0.53
CA ILE A 86 -7.00 -1.00 0.03
C ILE A 86 -6.50 -2.23 -0.73
N GLU A 87 -6.69 -3.42 -0.18
CA GLU A 87 -6.28 -4.70 -0.78
C GLU A 87 -7.02 -4.95 -2.10
N ASN A 88 -8.33 -4.63 -2.16
CA ASN A 88 -9.11 -4.69 -3.40
C ASN A 88 -8.55 -3.75 -4.49
N ILE A 89 -8.13 -2.52 -4.14
CA ILE A 89 -7.52 -1.57 -5.10
C ILE A 89 -6.18 -2.10 -5.58
N ASN A 90 -5.34 -2.55 -4.64
CA ASN A 90 -4.03 -3.11 -4.96
C ASN A 90 -4.14 -4.36 -5.84
N GLN A 91 -5.17 -5.18 -5.64
CA GLN A 91 -5.46 -6.31 -6.52
C GLN A 91 -5.83 -5.84 -7.93
N ARG A 92 -6.67 -4.81 -8.09
CA ARG A 92 -7.00 -4.25 -9.41
C ARG A 92 -5.78 -3.70 -10.15
N VAL A 93 -4.85 -3.08 -9.43
CA VAL A 93 -3.55 -2.65 -9.98
C VAL A 93 -2.73 -3.87 -10.42
N LYS A 94 -2.62 -4.90 -9.58
CA LYS A 94 -1.85 -6.12 -9.87
C LYS A 94 -2.42 -6.95 -11.03
N ASN A 95 -3.70 -6.80 -11.35
CA ASN A 95 -4.33 -7.51 -12.48
C ASN A 95 -3.82 -7.03 -13.86
N TYR A 96 -3.08 -5.93 -13.94
CA TYR A 96 -2.48 -5.49 -15.20
C TYR A 96 -1.26 -6.36 -15.52
N ALA A 97 -1.40 -7.23 -16.54
CA ALA A 97 -0.37 -8.19 -16.95
C ALA A 97 1.01 -7.56 -17.21
N VAL A 98 1.05 -6.29 -17.64
CA VAL A 98 2.28 -5.52 -17.85
C VAL A 98 3.13 -5.42 -16.58
N LEU A 99 2.54 -5.40 -15.39
CA LEU A 99 3.29 -5.37 -14.12
C LEU A 99 3.92 -6.72 -13.75
N GLY A 100 3.37 -7.83 -14.26
CA GLY A 100 3.89 -9.19 -14.03
C GLY A 100 4.72 -9.75 -15.19
N SER A 101 4.88 -8.98 -16.27
CA SER A 101 5.58 -9.42 -17.47
C SER A 101 7.09 -9.34 -17.30
N THR A 102 7.81 -10.31 -17.85
CA THR A 102 9.28 -10.25 -17.93
C THR A 102 9.70 -9.30 -19.04
N TYR A 103 10.46 -8.26 -18.68
CA TYR A 103 11.05 -7.33 -19.63
C TYR A 103 12.41 -7.87 -20.11
N LYS A 104 12.66 -7.85 -21.42
CA LYS A 104 13.91 -8.35 -22.04
C LYS A 104 15.10 -7.40 -21.88
N GLU A 105 14.83 -6.13 -21.60
CA GLU A 105 15.87 -5.12 -21.35
C GLU A 105 16.52 -5.37 -19.98
N PRO A 106 17.80 -4.99 -19.80
CA PRO A 106 18.51 -5.25 -18.57
C PRO A 106 17.74 -4.68 -17.37
N TYR A 107 17.64 -5.53 -16.35
CA TYR A 107 16.81 -5.48 -15.14
C TYR A 107 16.98 -4.22 -14.24
N ASN A 108 17.65 -3.18 -14.73
CA ASN A 108 18.07 -1.99 -13.98
C ASN A 108 17.35 -0.70 -14.33
N ASP A 109 16.45 -0.68 -15.32
CA ASP A 109 15.65 0.53 -15.57
C ASP A 109 14.40 0.56 -14.67
N PHE A 110 14.62 0.70 -13.36
CA PHE A 110 13.55 0.96 -12.40
C PHE A 110 12.75 2.22 -12.75
N GLU A 111 13.33 3.16 -13.51
CA GLU A 111 12.64 4.36 -13.94
C GLU A 111 11.52 4.02 -14.93
N LYS A 112 11.80 3.21 -15.95
CA LYS A 112 10.81 2.72 -16.91
C LYS A 112 9.67 1.98 -16.21
N ILE A 113 10.00 1.07 -15.31
CA ILE A 113 9.01 0.30 -14.56
C ILE A 113 8.20 1.19 -13.61
N THR A 114 8.83 2.18 -12.98
CA THR A 114 8.14 3.18 -12.14
C THR A 114 7.11 3.94 -12.98
N LYS A 115 7.50 4.42 -14.17
CA LYS A 115 6.59 5.10 -15.10
C LYS A 115 5.41 4.22 -15.51
N ILE A 116 5.67 2.95 -15.85
CA ILE A 116 4.60 1.99 -16.17
C ILE A 116 3.65 1.82 -14.97
N THR A 117 4.20 1.69 -13.77
CA THR A 117 3.41 1.56 -12.53
C THR A 117 2.53 2.78 -12.28
N HIS A 118 3.06 4.00 -12.49
CA HIS A 118 2.29 5.24 -12.37
C HIS A 118 1.15 5.31 -13.39
N VAL A 119 1.41 4.94 -14.65
CA VAL A 119 0.36 4.88 -15.69
C VAL A 119 -0.71 3.85 -15.33
N VAL A 120 -0.32 2.66 -14.86
CA VAL A 120 -1.27 1.62 -14.43
C VAL A 120 -2.12 2.11 -13.25
N ALA A 121 -1.52 2.77 -12.25
CA ALA A 121 -2.26 3.34 -11.13
C ALA A 121 -3.28 4.39 -11.60
N ALA A 122 -2.89 5.28 -12.52
CA ALA A 122 -3.79 6.27 -13.11
C ALA A 122 -4.94 5.62 -13.91
N LEU A 123 -4.65 4.60 -14.71
CA LEU A 123 -5.67 3.83 -15.44
C LEU A 123 -6.61 3.07 -14.49
N CYS A 124 -6.08 2.52 -13.40
CA CYS A 124 -6.87 1.87 -12.36
C CYS A 124 -7.83 2.87 -11.70
N ASN A 125 -7.36 4.07 -11.37
CA ASN A 125 -8.20 5.15 -10.84
C ASN A 125 -9.30 5.57 -11.83
N LEU A 126 -8.98 5.68 -13.12
CA LEU A 126 -9.96 5.99 -14.16
C LEU A 126 -11.02 4.88 -14.31
N LYS A 127 -10.65 3.61 -14.12
CA LYS A 127 -11.63 2.52 -14.10
C LYS A 127 -12.47 2.53 -12.82
N LEU A 128 -11.86 2.81 -11.67
CA LEU A 128 -12.53 2.92 -10.37
C LEU A 128 -13.57 4.04 -10.37
N SER A 129 -13.33 5.16 -11.05
CA SER A 129 -14.33 6.24 -11.14
C SER A 129 -15.58 5.85 -11.94
N LYS A 130 -15.48 4.90 -12.86
CA LYS A 130 -16.60 4.36 -13.64
C LYS A 130 -17.23 3.12 -12.98
N HIS A 131 -16.40 2.33 -12.31
CA HIS A 131 -16.76 1.08 -11.66
C HIS A 131 -16.17 1.04 -10.24
N PRO A 132 -16.81 1.70 -9.27
CA PRO A 132 -16.34 1.75 -7.89
C PRO A 132 -16.19 0.36 -7.26
N ILE A 133 -15.51 0.30 -6.12
CA ILE A 133 -15.49 -0.93 -5.33
C ILE A 133 -16.88 -1.08 -4.70
N ARG A 134 -17.41 -2.30 -4.72
CA ARG A 134 -18.64 -2.59 -3.99
C ARG A 134 -18.32 -2.47 -2.51
N ASN A 135 -19.02 -1.58 -1.80
CA ASN A 135 -18.99 -1.57 -0.35
C ASN A 135 -19.60 -2.88 0.14
N THR A 136 -18.75 -3.82 0.54
CA THR A 136 -19.14 -5.07 1.21
C THR A 136 -19.14 -4.87 2.71
#